data_AF-A0A7C1HM77-F1
#
_entry.id   AF-A0A7C1HM77-F1
#
_cell.length_a   1.000
_cell.length_b   1.000
_cell.length_c   1.000
_cell.angle_alpha   90.00
_cell.angle_beta   90.00
_cell.angle_gamma   90.00
#
_symmetry.space_group_name_H-M   'P 1'
#
loop_
_entity.id
_entity.type
_entity.pdbx_description
1 polymer ?
#
loop_
_entity_poly.entity_id
_entity_poly.type
_entity_poly.pdbx_seq_one_letter_code
_entity_poly.pdbx_strand_id
1 'polypeptide(L)' 'MPLIHVVIVLIVVGVILWLINQYIPMDRKIKSILNLVVIIAVVLWLLSAFGVIGSISTIRIGR' A
#
# COMPACT_ATOMS: atom_id res chain seq x y z
N MET A 1 -12.24 -4.12 5.21
CA MET A 1 -12.12 -5.05 4.06
C MET A 1 -11.76 -6.42 4.58
N PRO A 2 -12.30 -7.54 4.06
CA PRO A 2 -11.89 -8.88 4.51
C PRO A 2 -10.38 -9.05 4.30
N LEU A 3 -9.67 -9.76 5.21
CA LEU A 3 -8.20 -9.91 5.16
C LEU A 3 -7.70 -10.38 3.79
N ILE A 4 -8.48 -11.23 3.12
CA ILE A 4 -8.21 -11.71 1.76
C ILE A 4 -8.02 -10.56 0.75
N HIS A 5 -8.79 -9.47 0.89
CA HIS A 5 -8.72 -8.32 0.01
C HIS A 5 -7.41 -7.55 0.21
N VAL A 6 -6.90 -7.50 1.44
CA VAL A 6 -5.63 -6.83 1.76
C VAL A 6 -4.45 -7.58 1.15
N VAL A 7 -4.46 -8.90 1.26
CA VAL A 7 -3.46 -9.79 0.64
C VAL A 7 -3.47 -9.65 -0.89
N ILE A 8 -4.65 -9.64 -1.51
CA ILE A 8 -4.78 -9.46 -2.97
C ILE A 8 -4.17 -8.12 -3.41
N VAL A 9 -4.47 -7.02 -2.71
CA VAL A 9 -3.92 -5.70 -3.08
C VAL A 9 -2.41 -5.65 -2.90
N LEU A 10 -1.85 -6.24 -1.85
CA LEU A 10 -0.40 -6.35 -1.65
C LEU A 10 0.28 -7.09 -2.81
N ILE A 11 -0.31 -8.21 -3.25
CA ILE A 11 0.19 -8.98 -4.39
C ILE A 11 0.14 -8.11 -5.67
N VAL A 12 -0.99 -7.46 -5.93
CA VAL A 12 -1.16 -6.60 -7.12
C VAL A 12 -0.14 -5.46 -7.14
N VAL A 13 0.02 -4.74 -6.03
CA VAL A 13 0.99 -3.64 -5.92
C VAL A 13 2.43 -4.16 -6.08
N GLY A 14 2.76 -5.31 -5.48
CA GLY A 14 4.07 -5.95 -5.62
C GLY A 14 4.39 -6.32 -7.07
N VAL A 15 3.43 -6.93 -7.79
CA VAL A 15 3.57 -7.28 -9.21
C VAL A 15 3.72 -6.04 -10.08
N ILE A 16 2.94 -4.98 -9.84
CA ILE A 16 3.05 -3.71 -10.56
C ILE A 16 4.44 -3.10 -10.35
N LEU A 17 4.93 -3.05 -9.11
CA LEU A 17 6.26 -2.50 -8.81
C LEU A 17 7.38 -3.31 -9.49
N TRP A 18 7.25 -4.64 -9.47
CA TRP A 18 8.18 -5.53 -10.14
C TRP A 18 8.20 -5.28 -11.66
N LEU A 19 7.03 -5.16 -12.30
CA LEU A 19 6.92 -4.81 -13.71
C LEU A 19 7.59 -3.47 -14.01
N ILE A 20 7.29 -2.42 -13.24
CA ILE A 20 7.90 -1.10 -13.44
C ILE A 20 9.43 -1.19 -13.38
N ASN A 21 9.95 -1.92 -12.40
CA ASN A 21 11.40 -2.09 -12.22
C ASN A 21 12.06 -2.98 -13.28
N GLN A 22 11.32 -3.94 -13.86
CA GLN A 22 11.81 -4.88 -14.87
C GLN A 22 11.80 -4.27 -16.28
N TYR A 23 10.77 -3.51 -16.62
CA TYR A 23 10.55 -2.99 -17.97
C TYR A 23 11.06 -1.56 -18.17
N ILE A 24 11.25 -0.79 -17.09
CA ILE A 24 11.80 0.56 -17.17
C ILE A 24 13.25 0.53 -16.66
N PRO A 25 14.26 0.58 -17.56
CA PRO A 25 15.65 0.73 -17.14
C PRO A 25 15.84 2.14 -16.54
N MET A 26 15.70 2.22 -15.21
CA MET A 26 15.82 3.48 -14.46
C MET A 26 17.22 3.64 -13.90
N ASP A 27 17.74 4.87 -13.97
CA ASP A 27 18.96 5.25 -13.28
C ASP A 27 18.88 4.97 -11.78
N ARG A 28 20.04 4.67 -11.18
CA ARG A 28 20.16 4.21 -9.79
C ARG A 28 19.52 5.17 -8.77
N LYS A 29 19.57 6.48 -9.04
CA LYS A 29 18.91 7.52 -8.21
C LYS A 29 17.38 7.48 -8.31
N ILE A 30 16.83 7.37 -9.52
CA ILE A 30 15.38 7.39 -9.75
C ILE A 30 14.75 6.10 -9.19
N LYS A 31 15.43 4.95 -9.34
CA LYS A 31 15.00 3.68 -8.76
C LYS A 31 14.83 3.74 -7.23
N SER A 32 15.76 4.40 -6.54
CA SER A 32 15.71 4.56 -5.08
C SER A 32 14.50 5.41 -4.65
N ILE A 33 14.24 6.52 -5.37
CA ILE A 33 13.11 7.40 -5.09
C ILE A 33 11.78 6.66 -5.31
N LEU A 34 11.64 5.95 -6.43
CA LEU A 34 10.41 5.20 -6.73
C LEU A 34 10.12 4.14 -5.67
N ASN A 35 11.13 3.34 -5.30
CA ASN A 35 10.94 2.30 -4.28
C ASN A 35 10.55 2.91 -2.93
N LEU A 36 11.18 4.02 -2.53
CA LEU A 36 10.85 4.75 -1.31
C LEU A 36 9.39 5.25 -1.33
N VAL A 37 8.98 5.90 -2.42
CA VAL A 37 7.62 6.42 -2.58
C VAL A 37 6.60 5.29 -2.52
N VAL A 38 6.86 4.16 -3.17
CA VAL A 38 5.95 3.01 -3.18
C VAL A 38 5.87 2.35 -1.81
N ILE A 39 6.99 2.21 -1.10
CA ILE A 39 6.99 1.72 0.28
C ILE A 39 6.15 2.64 1.17
N ILE A 40 6.33 3.96 1.10
CA ILE A 40 5.54 4.92 1.87
C ILE A 40 4.05 4.80 1.54
N ALA A 41 3.70 4.72 0.26
CA ALA A 41 2.31 4.57 -0.18
C ALA A 41 1.68 3.27 0.34
N VAL A 42 2.41 2.14 0.28
CA VAL A 42 1.94 0.85 0.81
C VAL A 42 1.77 0.90 2.32
N VAL A 43 2.70 1.52 3.05
CA VAL A 43 2.59 1.68 4.51
C VAL A 43 1.36 2.52 4.87
N LEU A 44 1.19 3.70 4.28
CA LEU A 44 0.02 4.56 4.52
C LEU A 44 -1.31 3.85 4.17
N TRP A 45 -1.30 3.09 3.07
CA TRP A 45 -2.45 2.30 2.65
C TRP A 45 -2.74 1.18 3.65
N LEU A 46 -1.73 0.46 4.15
CA LEU A 46 -1.90 -0.57 5.17
C LEU A 46 -2.44 0.01 6.47
N LEU A 47 -1.92 1.13 6.97
CA LEU A 47 -2.48 1.80 8.16
C LEU A 47 -3.97 2.14 7.99
N SER A 48 -4.36 2.56 6.78
CA SER A 48 -5.76 2.84 6.44
C SER A 48 -6.60 1.56 6.34
N ALA A 49 -6.05 0.50 5.73
CA ALA A 49 -6.72 -0.78 5.49
C ALA A 49 -6.93 -1.62 6.76
N PHE A 50 -5.98 -1.58 7.70
CA PHE A 50 -6.11 -2.20 9.03
C PHE A 50 -7.07 -1.44 9.95
N GLY A 51 -7.61 -0.31 9.49
CA GLY A 51 -8.63 0.39 10.24
C GLY A 51 -8.10 1.10 11.48
N VAL A 52 -6.84 1.52 11.53
CA VAL A 52 -6.41 2.53 12.53
C VAL A 52 -7.18 3.85 12.30
N ILE A 53 -7.61 4.11 11.06
CA ILE A 53 -8.50 5.22 10.68
C ILE A 53 -9.98 4.78 10.59
N GLY A 54 -10.25 3.50 10.31
CA GLY A 54 -11.60 2.95 10.10
C GLY A 54 -12.30 2.35 11.33
N SER A 55 -11.56 1.91 12.35
CA SER A 55 -12.13 1.37 13.60
C SER A 55 -12.73 2.46 14.49
N ILE A 56 -12.53 3.73 14.14
CA ILE A 56 -13.22 4.86 14.77
C ILE A 56 -14.69 4.93 14.31
N SER A 57 -15.04 4.32 13.16
CA SER A 57 -16.43 4.27 12.67
C SER A 57 -17.33 3.28 13.43
N THR A 58 -16.78 2.42 14.29
CA THR A 58 -17.56 1.47 15.11
C THR A 58 -17.82 2.00 16.52
N ILE A 59 -17.22 3.12 16.92
CA ILE A 59 -17.56 3.79 18.17
C ILE A 59 -18.85 4.57 17.95
N ARG A 60 -19.98 3.89 18.14
CA ARG A 60 -21.28 4.51 18.35
C ARG A 60 -21.22 5.35 19.63
N ILE A 61 -20.79 6.61 19.53
CA ILE A 61 -21.19 7.65 20.48
C ILE A 61 -22.70 7.86 20.25
N GLY A 62 -23.51 7.63 21.27
CA GLY A 62 -24.96 7.88 21.22
C GLY A 62 -25.79 6.81 21.92
N ARG A 63 -25.85 6.89 23.24
CA ARG A 63 -27.15 7.00 23.90
C ARG A 63 -27.19 8.34 24.63
#